data_AF-A0A1V4YZ45-F1
#
_entry.id   AF-A0A1V4YZ45-F1
#
_cell.length_a   1.000
_cell.length_b   1.000
_cell.length_c   1.000
_cell.angle_alpha   90.00
_cell.angle_beta   90.00
_cell.angle_gamma   90.00
#
_symmetry.space_group_name_H-M   'P 1'
#
loop_
_entity.id
_entity.type
_entity.pdbx_description
1 polymer ?
#
loop_
_entity_poly.entity_id
_entity_poly.type
_entity_poly.pdbx_seq_one_letter_code
_entity_poly.pdbx_strand_id
1 'polypeptide(L)'
;MGISMAICELDSVNSLCKTGKETVVKARVDSVQGLEAFADYDEVVSIEDAKKVFGPDWEGFLKRNRLDGDRESFLLDKVKKEEDVAKLRPVTKKEYSGWLVLSKMPQAQASDAIKKAGPDNLLTKWDTIPLDETNEICGKCGMSWDKGRGCIGSFGPENSQLPEIAKKYGCSIVARVPELAKTREKLSAQDAAELVRECKVLKEKLEVEGKGPARRYGGVVERLEAMASLCAQNGMRFYFL
;
A
#
# COMPACT_ATOMS: atom_id res chain seq x y z
N MET A 1 3.13 -2.79 -21.84
CA MET A 1 2.65 -2.82 -20.44
C MET A 1 1.28 -2.14 -20.39
N GLY A 2 0.57 -2.19 -19.25
CA GLY A 2 -0.73 -1.53 -19.10
C GLY A 2 -0.58 -0.23 -18.31
N ILE A 3 -1.35 0.79 -18.69
CA ILE A 3 -1.47 2.04 -17.96
C ILE A 3 -2.61 1.91 -16.94
N SER A 4 -2.35 2.37 -15.73
CA SER A 4 -3.32 2.56 -14.66
C SER A 4 -3.54 4.04 -14.41
N MET A 5 -4.67 4.36 -13.80
CA MET A 5 -5.03 5.69 -13.32
C MET A 5 -5.25 5.61 -11.81
N ALA A 6 -4.81 6.64 -11.11
CA ALA A 6 -4.81 6.67 -9.65
C ALA A 6 -5.14 8.07 -9.14
N ILE A 7 -5.71 8.13 -7.94
CA ILE A 7 -5.92 9.38 -7.21
C ILE A 7 -4.83 9.55 -6.14
N CYS A 8 -4.52 10.78 -5.77
CA CYS A 8 -3.74 11.08 -4.56
C CYS A 8 -4.71 11.07 -3.38
N GLU A 9 -5.04 9.89 -2.87
CA GLU A 9 -6.07 9.71 -1.84
C GLU A 9 -5.74 10.48 -0.56
N LEU A 10 -4.46 10.64 -0.23
CA LEU A 10 -4.02 11.40 0.93
C LEU A 10 -4.29 12.91 0.82
N ASP A 11 -4.62 13.44 -0.36
CA ASP A 11 -5.04 14.83 -0.49
C ASP A 11 -6.40 15.07 0.19
N SER A 12 -7.26 14.05 0.22
CA SER A 12 -8.61 14.14 0.82
C SER A 12 -8.59 13.84 2.32
N VAL A 13 -9.27 14.69 3.10
CA VAL A 13 -9.54 14.43 4.52
C VAL A 13 -10.52 13.28 4.75
N ASN A 14 -11.27 12.89 3.72
CA ASN A 14 -12.29 11.84 3.77
C ASN A 14 -11.72 10.44 3.48
N SER A 15 -10.42 10.34 3.15
CA SER A 15 -9.76 9.05 2.95
C SER A 15 -9.62 8.31 4.27
N LEU A 16 -10.31 7.17 4.40
CA LEU A 16 -10.26 6.35 5.63
C LEU A 16 -8.84 5.86 5.97
N CYS A 17 -7.97 5.73 4.97
CA CYS A 17 -6.58 5.34 5.18
C CYS A 17 -5.65 6.49 5.61
N LYS A 18 -6.09 7.75 5.52
CA LYS A 18 -5.21 8.93 5.64
C LYS A 18 -4.49 8.97 6.99
N THR A 19 -5.25 8.97 8.08
CA THR A 19 -4.66 8.98 9.43
C THR A 19 -3.72 7.80 9.64
N GLY A 20 -4.06 6.61 9.14
CA GLY A 20 -3.22 5.43 9.24
C GLY A 20 -1.88 5.59 8.51
N LYS A 21 -1.92 6.09 7.26
CA LYS A 21 -0.74 6.27 6.40
C LYS A 21 0.13 7.47 6.81
N GLU A 22 -0.44 8.48 7.44
CA GLU A 22 0.32 9.65 7.95
C GLU A 22 0.89 9.41 9.35
N THR A 23 0.36 8.44 10.10
CA THR A 23 0.86 8.11 11.44
C THR A 23 2.00 7.11 11.36
N VAL A 24 3.24 7.60 11.46
CA VAL A 24 4.43 6.75 11.58
C VAL A 24 4.50 6.15 12.99
N VAL A 25 4.63 4.84 13.09
CA VAL A 25 4.66 4.12 14.38
C VAL A 25 6.02 3.49 14.69
N LYS A 26 6.79 3.12 13.67
CA LYS A 26 8.17 2.65 13.84
C LYS A 26 9.12 3.28 12.82
N ALA A 27 10.38 3.43 13.21
CA ALA A 27 11.46 3.87 12.34
C ALA A 27 12.62 2.87 12.43
N ARG A 28 13.14 2.43 11.29
CA ARG A 28 14.29 1.52 11.23
C ARG A 28 15.58 2.33 11.27
N VAL A 29 16.47 1.97 12.18
CA VAL A 29 17.79 2.60 12.33
C VAL A 29 18.86 1.54 12.50
N ASP A 30 20.04 1.80 11.96
CA ASP A 30 21.17 0.85 11.98
C ASP A 30 21.78 0.65 13.36
N SER A 31 21.64 1.63 14.26
CA SER A 31 22.14 1.57 15.63
C SER A 31 21.15 2.20 16.61
N VAL A 32 20.93 1.48 17.71
CA VAL A 32 20.08 1.87 18.84
C VAL A 32 20.85 2.35 20.05
N GLN A 33 22.15 2.61 19.91
CA GLN A 33 22.96 3.07 21.04
C GLN A 33 22.36 4.36 21.65
N GLY A 34 22.00 4.30 22.94
CA GLY A 34 21.32 5.39 23.65
C GLY A 34 19.80 5.49 23.41
N LEU A 35 19.21 4.57 22.63
CA LEU A 35 17.79 4.46 22.31
C LEU A 35 17.23 3.07 22.63
N GLU A 36 17.96 2.25 23.38
CA GLU A 36 17.62 0.85 23.68
C GLU A 36 16.26 0.73 24.38
N ALA A 37 15.88 1.71 25.19
CA ALA A 37 14.57 1.75 25.86
C ALA A 37 13.38 1.84 24.89
N PHE A 38 13.62 2.31 23.66
CA PHE A 38 12.60 2.49 22.62
C PHE A 38 12.69 1.45 21.51
N ALA A 39 13.73 0.61 21.54
CA ALA A 39 13.92 -0.45 20.59
C ALA A 39 12.84 -1.52 20.72
N ASP A 40 12.44 -2.04 19.57
CA ASP A 40 11.59 -3.21 19.43
C ASP A 40 12.48 -4.46 19.42
N TYR A 41 12.06 -5.47 20.17
CA TYR A 41 12.85 -6.68 20.36
C TYR A 41 12.02 -7.89 19.98
N ASP A 42 12.62 -8.74 19.17
CA ASP A 42 12.10 -10.06 18.85
C ASP A 42 12.51 -11.06 19.92
N GLU A 43 11.59 -11.94 20.27
CA GLU A 43 11.85 -13.08 21.14
C GLU A 43 12.32 -14.26 20.29
N VAL A 44 13.62 -14.54 20.35
CA VAL A 44 14.29 -15.53 19.51
C VAL A 44 14.71 -16.74 20.33
N VAL A 45 14.52 -17.93 19.77
CA VAL A 45 14.95 -19.20 20.35
C VAL A 45 15.91 -19.88 19.38
N SER A 46 17.11 -20.23 19.86
CA SER A 46 18.06 -21.02 19.08
C SER A 46 17.57 -22.47 18.94
N ILE A 47 17.83 -23.13 17.81
CA ILE A 47 17.51 -24.56 17.66
C ILE A 47 18.25 -25.40 18.71
N GLU A 48 19.47 -25.01 19.07
CA GLU A 48 20.26 -25.72 20.08
C GLU A 48 19.54 -25.74 21.43
N ASP A 49 19.04 -24.58 21.88
CA ASP A 49 18.34 -24.48 23.17
C ASP A 49 16.96 -25.14 23.10
N ALA A 50 16.25 -25.02 21.96
CA ALA A 50 15.00 -25.74 21.76
C ALA A 50 15.18 -27.27 21.79
N LYS A 51 16.26 -27.79 21.19
CA LYS A 51 16.59 -29.23 21.25
C LYS A 51 16.90 -29.70 22.67
N LYS A 52 17.55 -28.88 23.51
CA LYS A 52 17.76 -29.20 24.93
C LYS A 52 16.44 -29.30 25.70
N VAL A 53 15.46 -28.46 25.37
CA VAL A 53 14.14 -28.43 26.03
C VAL A 53 13.26 -29.61 25.62
N PHE A 54 13.17 -29.93 24.32
CA PHE A 54 12.28 -30.98 23.83
C PHE A 54 12.94 -32.36 23.69
N GLY A 55 14.26 -32.42 23.59
CA GLY A 55 15.04 -33.66 23.57
C GLY A 55 14.46 -34.70 22.59
N PRO A 56 13.99 -35.87 23.08
CA PRO A 56 13.41 -36.91 22.23
C PRO A 56 12.15 -36.48 21.45
N ASP A 57 11.41 -35.48 21.92
CA ASP A 57 10.18 -34.97 21.30
C ASP A 57 10.46 -33.86 20.25
N TRP A 58 11.71 -33.69 19.83
CA TRP A 58 12.11 -32.65 18.89
C TRP A 58 11.31 -32.68 17.57
N GLU A 59 11.23 -33.85 16.93
CA GLU A 59 10.48 -34.04 15.68
C GLU A 59 8.97 -33.78 15.87
N GLY A 60 8.43 -34.22 17.01
CA GLY A 60 7.04 -33.95 17.39
C GLY A 60 6.76 -32.46 17.55
N PHE A 61 7.70 -31.71 18.14
CA PHE A 61 7.64 -30.27 18.33
C PHE A 61 7.66 -29.50 17.00
N LEU A 62 8.60 -29.82 16.11
CA LEU A 62 8.69 -29.20 14.79
C LEU A 62 7.39 -29.40 14.00
N LYS A 63 6.88 -30.64 13.95
CA LYS A 63 5.68 -30.98 13.20
C LYS A 63 4.43 -30.25 13.71
N ARG A 64 4.22 -30.19 15.02
CA ARG A 64 3.01 -29.58 15.60
C ARG A 64 3.01 -28.05 15.53
N ASN A 65 4.18 -27.42 15.52
CA ASN A 65 4.32 -25.98 15.35
C ASN A 65 4.55 -25.57 13.88
N ARG A 66 4.78 -26.55 12.98
CA ARG A 66 5.11 -26.35 11.55
C ARG A 66 6.36 -25.47 11.38
N LEU A 67 7.37 -25.77 12.19
CA LEU A 67 8.66 -25.08 12.16
C LEU A 67 9.64 -25.80 11.24
N ASP A 68 10.51 -25.02 10.63
CA ASP A 68 11.61 -25.48 9.78
C ASP A 68 12.83 -25.74 10.68
N GLY A 69 13.28 -27.00 10.73
CA GLY A 69 14.36 -27.45 11.60
C GLY A 69 15.77 -27.13 11.08
N ASP A 70 15.89 -26.63 9.85
CA ASP A 70 17.17 -26.40 9.17
C ASP A 70 17.74 -25.00 9.41
N ARG A 71 16.99 -24.13 10.10
CA ARG A 71 17.42 -22.77 10.47
C ARG A 71 18.24 -22.78 11.76
N GLU A 72 19.01 -21.74 12.02
CA GLU A 72 19.76 -21.63 13.29
C GLU A 72 18.87 -21.21 14.48
N SER A 73 17.82 -20.44 14.21
CA SER A 73 16.88 -19.94 15.21
C SER A 73 15.48 -19.71 14.63
N PHE A 74 14.51 -19.53 15.51
CA PHE A 74 13.15 -19.14 15.17
C PHE A 74 12.57 -18.16 16.20
N LEU A 75 11.61 -17.35 15.75
CA LEU A 75 10.87 -16.45 16.61
C LEU A 75 9.88 -17.25 17.47
N LEU A 76 9.78 -16.92 18.76
CA LEU A 76 8.87 -17.57 19.70
C LEU A 76 7.41 -17.40 19.27
N ASP A 77 7.07 -16.30 18.60
CA ASP A 77 5.73 -16.00 18.07
C ASP A 77 5.26 -17.00 16.99
N LYS A 78 6.18 -17.73 16.35
CA LYS A 78 5.87 -18.77 15.35
C LYS A 78 5.46 -20.10 16.00
N VAL A 79 5.64 -20.25 17.31
CA VAL A 79 5.23 -21.44 18.05
C VAL A 79 3.73 -21.35 18.32
N LYS A 80 2.97 -22.29 17.75
CA LYS A 80 1.50 -22.28 17.77
C LYS A 80 0.91 -22.82 19.07
N LYS A 81 1.63 -23.70 19.76
CA LYS A 81 1.15 -24.36 20.97
C LYS A 81 1.62 -23.59 22.19
N GLU A 82 0.68 -23.09 22.99
CA GLU A 82 0.97 -22.32 24.20
C GLU A 82 1.82 -23.11 25.22
N GLU A 83 1.60 -24.42 25.34
CA GLU A 83 2.41 -25.31 26.18
C GLU A 83 3.89 -25.31 25.76
N ASP A 84 4.16 -25.24 24.46
CA ASP A 84 5.52 -25.23 23.92
C ASP A 84 6.17 -23.88 24.09
N VAL A 85 5.39 -22.81 23.89
CA VAL A 85 5.81 -21.43 24.21
C VAL A 85 6.24 -21.37 25.67
N ALA A 86 5.45 -21.90 26.60
CA ALA A 86 5.76 -21.88 28.03
C ALA A 86 7.08 -22.59 28.35
N LYS A 87 7.38 -23.71 27.68
CA LYS A 87 8.64 -24.45 27.82
C LYS A 87 9.84 -23.69 27.23
N LEU A 88 9.64 -22.90 26.18
CA LEU A 88 10.69 -22.16 25.50
C LEU A 88 10.96 -20.77 26.10
N ARG A 89 10.01 -20.17 26.80
CA ARG A 89 10.18 -18.86 27.48
C ARG A 89 11.47 -18.75 28.30
N PRO A 90 11.90 -19.74 29.11
CA PRO A 90 13.13 -19.64 29.90
C PRO A 90 14.42 -19.58 29.08
N VAL A 91 14.41 -20.08 27.84
CA VAL A 91 15.58 -20.10 26.93
C VAL A 91 15.50 -19.05 25.83
N THR A 92 14.46 -18.21 25.87
CA THR A 92 14.22 -17.16 24.87
C THR A 92 15.17 -16.00 25.10
N LYS A 93 15.76 -15.49 24.02
CA LYS A 93 16.61 -14.30 24.02
C LYS A 93 15.87 -13.15 23.33
N LYS A 94 16.13 -11.92 23.79
CA LYS A 94 15.64 -10.71 23.14
C LYS A 94 16.69 -10.19 22.19
N GLU A 95 16.36 -10.12 20.91
CA GLU A 95 17.23 -9.59 19.86
C GLU A 95 16.59 -8.34 19.26
N TYR A 96 17.39 -7.32 18.96
CA TYR A 96 16.86 -6.09 18.40
C TYR A 96 16.32 -6.33 16.98
N SER A 97 15.07 -5.99 16.73
CA SER A 97 14.39 -6.27 15.45
C SER A 97 14.76 -5.29 14.33
N GLY A 98 15.59 -4.28 14.61
CA GLY A 98 15.91 -3.21 13.67
C GLY A 98 15.01 -1.98 13.78
N TRP A 99 13.96 -2.01 14.62
CA TRP A 99 12.95 -0.96 14.70
C TRP A 99 12.91 -0.23 16.04
N LEU A 100 12.78 1.10 16.01
CA LEU A 100 12.39 1.90 17.16
C LEU A 100 10.87 2.09 17.19
N VAL A 101 10.26 1.96 18.37
CA VAL A 101 8.83 2.20 18.60
C VAL A 101 8.62 3.67 18.97
N LEU A 102 8.16 4.47 18.01
CA LEU A 102 8.09 5.92 18.15
C LEU A 102 7.08 6.38 19.20
N SER A 103 6.01 5.62 19.44
CA SER A 103 5.00 5.94 20.46
C SER A 103 5.53 5.90 21.89
N LYS A 104 6.68 5.24 22.12
CA LYS A 104 7.35 5.20 23.42
C LYS A 104 8.34 6.36 23.61
N MET A 105 8.62 7.12 22.55
CA MET A 105 9.65 8.15 22.53
C MET A 105 9.07 9.54 22.83
N PRO A 106 9.83 10.43 23.49
CA PRO A 106 9.55 11.86 23.46
C PRO A 106 9.50 12.40 22.03
N GLN A 107 8.60 13.35 21.75
CA GLN A 107 8.33 13.85 20.40
C GLN A 107 9.58 14.35 19.65
N ALA A 108 10.51 15.02 20.33
CA ALA A 108 11.75 15.49 19.73
C ALA A 108 12.63 14.32 19.24
N GLN A 109 12.82 13.29 20.08
CA GLN A 109 13.61 12.11 19.73
C GLN A 109 12.93 11.28 18.63
N ALA A 110 11.59 11.17 18.65
CA ALA A 110 10.83 10.50 17.60
C ALA A 110 11.02 11.20 16.25
N SER A 111 11.00 12.54 16.24
CA SER A 111 11.21 13.34 15.03
C SER A 111 12.61 13.16 14.46
N ASP A 112 13.63 13.10 15.32
CA ASP A 112 15.02 12.86 14.90
C ASP A 112 15.23 11.43 14.39
N ALA A 113 14.59 10.43 15.01
CA ALA A 113 14.61 9.06 14.54
C ALA A 113 13.97 8.91 13.16
N ILE A 114 12.82 9.55 12.91
CA ILE A 114 12.17 9.58 11.58
C ILE A 114 13.11 10.18 10.53
N LYS A 115 13.74 11.32 10.82
CA LYS A 115 14.68 11.96 9.90
C LYS A 115 15.88 11.08 9.60
N LYS A 116 16.44 10.42 10.62
CA LYS A 116 17.62 9.55 10.49
C LYS A 116 17.31 8.29 9.69
N ALA A 117 16.13 7.70 9.88
CA ALA A 117 15.70 6.51 9.14
C ALA A 117 15.53 6.81 7.63
N GLY A 118 14.94 7.97 7.30
CA GLY A 118 14.55 8.29 5.93
C GLY A 118 13.26 7.58 5.49
N PRO A 119 12.65 7.99 4.37
CA PRO A 119 11.29 7.59 3.99
C PRO A 119 11.10 6.09 3.76
N ASP A 120 12.13 5.38 3.26
CA ASP A 120 12.05 3.95 2.94
C ASP A 120 12.13 3.04 4.17
N ASN A 121 12.41 3.62 5.35
CA ASN A 121 12.65 2.93 6.61
C ASN A 121 11.60 3.27 7.67
N LEU A 122 10.43 3.73 7.24
CA LEU A 122 9.32 4.08 8.11
C LEU A 122 8.23 3.03 7.99
N LEU A 123 7.60 2.72 9.12
CA LEU A 123 6.44 1.87 9.19
C LEU A 123 5.28 2.68 9.77
N THR A 124 4.22 2.80 8.99
CA THR A 124 3.02 3.56 9.35
C THR A 124 2.01 2.64 10.04
N LYS A 125 1.02 3.25 10.72
CA LYS A 125 -0.07 2.48 11.31
C LYS A 125 -0.83 1.69 10.24
N TRP A 126 -0.94 2.23 9.03
CA TRP A 126 -1.59 1.53 7.91
C TRP A 126 -0.90 0.21 7.57
N ASP A 127 0.43 0.17 7.63
CA ASP A 127 1.23 -1.03 7.30
C ASP A 127 1.09 -2.15 8.34
N THR A 128 0.54 -1.85 9.52
CA THR A 128 0.26 -2.84 10.57
C THR A 128 -1.10 -3.53 10.41
N ILE A 129 -1.96 -3.03 9.52
CA ILE A 129 -3.31 -3.56 9.34
C ILE A 129 -3.25 -4.77 8.39
N PRO A 130 -3.85 -5.92 8.75
CA PRO A 130 -3.96 -7.08 7.88
C PRO A 130 -4.61 -6.75 6.52
N LEU A 131 -4.19 -7.46 5.46
CA LEU A 131 -4.61 -7.15 4.09
C LEU A 131 -6.14 -7.26 3.90
N ASP A 132 -6.76 -8.29 4.48
CA ASP A 132 -8.21 -8.48 4.49
C ASP A 132 -8.93 -7.29 5.13
N GLU A 133 -8.46 -6.82 6.28
CA GLU A 133 -8.99 -5.63 6.93
C GLU A 133 -8.80 -4.36 6.07
N THR A 134 -7.62 -4.18 5.44
CA THR A 134 -7.41 -3.03 4.54
C THR A 134 -8.34 -3.06 3.31
N ASN A 135 -8.67 -4.25 2.79
CA ASN A 135 -9.60 -4.41 1.68
C ASN A 135 -11.02 -4.01 2.09
N GLU A 136 -11.45 -4.40 3.29
CA GLU A 136 -12.75 -3.99 3.82
C GLU A 136 -12.84 -2.47 4.03
N ILE A 137 -11.77 -1.86 4.57
CA ILE A 137 -11.70 -0.42 4.75
C ILE A 137 -11.77 0.29 3.39
N CYS A 138 -11.01 -0.19 2.40
CA CYS A 138 -11.06 0.36 1.04
C CYS A 138 -12.45 0.22 0.41
N GLY A 139 -13.12 -0.92 0.57
CA GLY A 139 -14.46 -1.16 0.03
C GLY A 139 -15.53 -0.25 0.61
N LYS A 140 -15.35 0.26 1.83
CA LYS A 140 -16.25 1.22 2.50
C LYS A 140 -15.84 2.69 2.27
N CYS A 141 -14.66 2.93 1.71
CA CYS A 141 -14.10 4.26 1.56
C CYS A 141 -14.77 5.00 0.39
N GLY A 142 -15.31 6.20 0.65
CA GLY A 142 -15.90 7.04 -0.41
C GLY A 142 -14.89 7.47 -1.49
N MET A 143 -13.58 7.39 -1.21
CA MET A 143 -12.54 7.69 -2.18
C MET A 143 -12.20 6.52 -3.11
N SER A 144 -12.74 5.32 -2.83
CA SER A 144 -12.52 4.14 -3.66
C SER A 144 -13.41 4.18 -4.92
N TRP A 145 -12.92 4.83 -5.97
CA TRP A 145 -13.68 5.09 -7.19
C TRP A 145 -13.80 3.89 -8.14
N ASP A 146 -12.88 2.92 -8.13
CA ASP A 146 -12.97 1.75 -9.04
C ASP A 146 -13.88 0.65 -8.47
N LYS A 147 -15.15 0.98 -8.23
CA LYS A 147 -16.18 0.05 -7.75
C LYS A 147 -15.80 -0.64 -6.43
N GLY A 148 -15.24 0.10 -5.48
CA GLY A 148 -14.80 -0.46 -4.19
C GLY A 148 -13.46 -1.23 -4.23
N ARG A 149 -12.78 -1.29 -5.39
CA ARG A 149 -11.48 -1.98 -5.54
C ARG A 149 -10.27 -1.11 -5.20
N GLY A 150 -10.50 0.11 -4.72
CA GLY A 150 -9.48 1.03 -4.24
C GLY A 150 -9.37 2.32 -5.05
N CYS A 151 -8.23 2.97 -4.86
CA CYS A 151 -7.89 4.29 -5.42
C CYS A 151 -7.14 4.21 -6.77
N ILE A 152 -6.93 3.00 -7.28
CA ILE A 152 -6.20 2.70 -8.52
C ILE A 152 -7.10 1.84 -9.41
N GLY A 153 -7.15 2.15 -10.71
CA GLY A 153 -7.89 1.39 -11.70
C GLY A 153 -7.18 1.35 -13.04
N SER A 154 -7.51 0.39 -13.90
CA SER A 154 -6.85 0.24 -15.20
C SER A 154 -7.38 1.22 -16.25
N PHE A 155 -6.49 1.97 -16.92
CA PHE A 155 -6.83 2.72 -18.14
C PHE A 155 -6.90 1.77 -19.34
N GLY A 156 -5.86 0.96 -19.55
CA GLY A 156 -5.77 0.04 -20.68
C GLY A 156 -4.34 -0.21 -21.11
N PRO A 157 -4.10 -0.90 -22.23
CA PRO A 157 -2.75 -1.16 -22.71
C PRO A 157 -2.10 0.13 -23.26
N GLU A 158 -0.77 0.22 -23.24
CA GLU A 158 -0.01 1.35 -23.79
C GLU A 158 -0.29 1.63 -25.27
N ASN A 159 -0.66 0.61 -26.04
CA ASN A 159 -1.04 0.73 -27.46
C ASN A 159 -2.54 0.96 -27.67
N SER A 160 -3.26 1.43 -26.65
CA SER A 160 -4.65 1.85 -26.79
C SER A 160 -4.78 2.93 -27.87
N GLN A 161 -5.80 2.83 -28.72
CA GLN A 161 -6.12 3.87 -29.72
C GLN A 161 -6.94 5.02 -29.13
N LEU A 162 -7.40 4.91 -27.87
CA LEU A 162 -8.20 5.94 -27.23
C LEU A 162 -7.50 7.32 -27.19
N PRO A 163 -6.19 7.45 -26.89
CA PRO A 163 -5.50 8.74 -26.94
C PRO A 163 -5.49 9.35 -28.35
N GLU A 164 -5.37 8.56 -29.41
CA GLU A 164 -5.41 9.05 -30.79
C GLU A 164 -6.80 9.56 -31.16
N ILE A 165 -7.85 8.82 -30.77
CA ILE A 165 -9.24 9.25 -30.93
C ILE A 165 -9.46 10.56 -30.16
N ALA A 166 -9.02 10.64 -28.91
CA ALA A 166 -9.15 11.82 -28.08
C ALA A 166 -8.48 13.05 -28.70
N LYS A 167 -7.30 12.86 -29.30
CA LYS A 167 -6.59 13.93 -30.03
C LYS A 167 -7.40 14.48 -31.20
N LYS A 168 -8.11 13.65 -31.97
CA LYS A 168 -8.98 14.11 -33.08
C LYS A 168 -10.08 15.06 -32.60
N TYR A 169 -10.56 14.88 -31.37
CA TYR A 169 -11.68 15.62 -30.79
C TYR A 169 -11.24 16.68 -29.77
N GLY A 170 -9.96 17.06 -29.75
CA GLY A 170 -9.45 18.12 -28.88
C GLY A 170 -9.43 17.77 -27.39
N CYS A 171 -9.54 16.49 -27.02
CA CYS A 171 -9.47 16.01 -25.65
C CYS A 171 -8.00 15.85 -25.24
N SER A 172 -7.41 16.94 -24.77
CA SER A 172 -5.99 17.13 -24.50
C SER A 172 -5.42 16.22 -23.40
N ILE A 173 -6.14 15.99 -22.31
CA ILE A 173 -5.68 15.17 -21.18
C ILE A 173 -5.67 13.71 -21.59
N VAL A 174 -6.78 13.21 -22.15
CA VAL A 174 -6.87 11.80 -22.57
C VAL A 174 -5.88 11.49 -23.70
N ALA A 175 -5.62 12.45 -24.60
CA ALA A 175 -4.62 12.32 -25.65
C ALA A 175 -3.18 12.18 -25.11
N ARG A 176 -2.89 12.75 -23.93
CA ARG A 176 -1.56 12.76 -23.31
C ARG A 176 -1.35 11.66 -22.28
N VAL A 177 -2.33 10.78 -22.04
CA VAL A 177 -2.21 9.70 -21.03
C VAL A 177 -0.91 8.88 -21.14
N PRO A 178 -0.44 8.45 -22.33
CA PRO A 178 0.82 7.72 -22.44
C PRO A 178 2.06 8.52 -22.00
N GLU A 179 2.04 9.84 -22.15
CA GLU A 179 3.10 10.75 -21.68
C GLU A 179 2.99 10.93 -20.15
N LEU A 180 1.78 11.23 -19.67
CA LEU A 180 1.49 11.41 -18.25
C LEU A 180 1.84 10.16 -17.42
N ALA A 181 1.64 8.96 -17.97
CA ALA A 181 2.02 7.71 -17.33
C ALA A 181 3.54 7.56 -17.17
N LYS A 182 4.32 8.05 -18.14
CA LYS A 182 5.79 8.01 -18.09
C LYS A 182 6.35 8.99 -17.09
N THR A 183 5.78 10.19 -17.01
CA THR A 183 6.24 11.25 -16.10
C THR A 183 5.66 11.09 -14.68
N ARG A 184 4.56 10.33 -14.53
CA ARG A 184 3.77 10.22 -13.30
C ARG A 184 3.35 11.59 -12.77
N GLU A 185 3.06 12.51 -13.69
CA GLU A 185 2.64 13.86 -13.37
C GLU A 185 1.34 13.83 -12.58
N LYS A 186 1.30 14.59 -11.47
CA LYS A 186 0.11 14.73 -10.62
C LYS A 186 -0.71 15.91 -11.12
N LEU A 187 -1.79 15.60 -11.83
CA LEU A 187 -2.77 16.56 -12.33
C LEU A 187 -3.66 17.07 -11.21
N SER A 188 -4.08 18.32 -11.32
CA SER A 188 -4.84 19.05 -10.31
C SER A 188 -6.34 18.71 -10.29
N ALA A 189 -7.06 19.25 -9.31
CA ALA A 189 -8.53 19.18 -9.29
C ALA A 189 -9.17 19.97 -10.44
N GLN A 190 -8.52 21.04 -10.95
CA GLN A 190 -8.99 21.74 -12.14
C GLN A 190 -8.87 20.86 -13.39
N ASP A 191 -7.74 20.15 -13.53
CA ASP A 191 -7.55 19.19 -14.62
C ASP A 191 -8.57 18.04 -14.54
N ALA A 192 -8.98 17.66 -13.32
CA ALA A 192 -10.02 16.66 -13.13
C ALA A 192 -11.38 17.16 -13.66
N ALA A 193 -11.73 18.43 -13.41
CA ALA A 193 -12.94 19.03 -13.97
C ALA A 193 -12.88 19.09 -15.51
N GLU A 194 -11.71 19.37 -16.09
CA GLU A 194 -11.50 19.30 -17.54
C GLU A 194 -11.67 17.88 -18.07
N LEU A 195 -11.07 16.88 -17.41
CA LEU A 195 -11.17 15.49 -17.80
C LEU A 195 -12.63 14.99 -17.79
N VAL A 196 -13.47 15.47 -16.87
CA VAL A 196 -14.93 15.20 -16.90
C VAL A 196 -15.57 15.76 -18.17
N ARG A 197 -15.17 16.96 -18.62
CA ARG A 197 -15.66 17.54 -19.88
C ARG A 197 -15.20 16.71 -21.08
N GLU A 198 -13.93 16.34 -21.14
CA GLU A 198 -13.38 15.49 -22.20
C GLU A 198 -14.09 14.14 -22.27
N CYS A 199 -14.40 13.52 -21.12
CA CYS A 199 -15.11 12.24 -21.08
C CYS A 199 -16.51 12.33 -21.70
N LYS A 200 -17.24 13.43 -21.47
CA LYS A 200 -18.56 13.65 -22.10
C LYS A 200 -18.47 13.72 -23.61
N VAL A 201 -17.48 14.47 -24.13
CA VAL A 201 -17.20 14.52 -25.57
C VAL A 201 -16.88 13.12 -26.10
N LEU A 202 -15.98 12.39 -25.44
CA LEU A 202 -15.57 11.06 -25.87
C LEU A 202 -16.71 10.05 -25.90
N LYS A 203 -17.64 10.08 -24.94
CA LYS A 203 -18.82 9.19 -24.96
C LYS A 203 -19.65 9.37 -26.24
N GLU A 204 -19.88 10.60 -26.67
CA GLU A 204 -20.61 10.88 -27.91
C GLU A 204 -19.79 10.52 -29.15
N LYS A 205 -18.49 10.84 -29.15
CA LYS A 205 -17.64 10.67 -30.34
C LYS A 205 -17.21 9.22 -30.56
N LEU A 206 -17.14 8.40 -29.52
CA LEU A 206 -16.84 6.98 -29.67
C LEU A 206 -17.91 6.24 -30.48
N GLU A 207 -19.18 6.63 -30.37
CA GLU A 207 -20.26 6.10 -31.21
C GLU A 207 -20.07 6.48 -32.68
N VAL A 208 -19.54 7.67 -32.95
CA VAL A 208 -19.22 8.16 -34.30
C VAL A 208 -18.03 7.41 -34.92
N GLU A 209 -16.99 7.09 -34.14
CA GLU A 209 -15.86 6.26 -34.60
C GLU A 209 -16.29 4.80 -34.86
N GLY A 210 -17.45 4.38 -34.33
CA GLY A 210 -18.13 3.14 -34.65
C GLY A 210 -18.28 2.18 -33.46
N LYS A 211 -19.06 1.11 -33.68
CA LYS A 211 -19.42 0.12 -32.64
C LYS A 211 -18.21 -0.54 -31.95
N GLY A 212 -17.12 -0.73 -32.68
CA GLY A 212 -15.89 -1.33 -32.15
C GLY A 212 -15.22 -0.45 -31.09
N PRO A 213 -14.82 0.80 -31.44
CA PRO A 213 -14.33 1.79 -30.48
C PRO A 213 -15.26 2.02 -29.30
N ALA A 214 -16.57 2.20 -29.53
CA ALA A 214 -17.55 2.40 -28.46
C ALA A 214 -17.53 1.25 -27.44
N ARG A 215 -17.61 0.00 -27.90
CA ARG A 215 -17.57 -1.17 -27.01
C ARG A 215 -16.22 -1.34 -26.29
N ARG A 216 -15.11 -1.02 -26.96
CA ARG A 216 -13.76 -1.22 -26.42
C ARG A 216 -13.38 -0.16 -25.38
N TYR A 217 -13.79 1.09 -25.60
CA TYR A 217 -13.33 2.22 -24.80
C TYR A 217 -14.39 2.84 -23.90
N GLY A 218 -15.68 2.55 -24.11
CA GLY A 218 -16.77 3.11 -23.29
C GLY A 218 -16.55 2.88 -21.79
N GLY A 219 -16.25 1.65 -21.37
CA GLY A 219 -15.96 1.35 -19.96
C GLY A 219 -14.66 1.95 -19.43
N VAL A 220 -13.73 2.39 -20.29
CA VAL A 220 -12.55 3.16 -19.86
C VAL A 220 -12.94 4.62 -19.62
N VAL A 221 -13.73 5.20 -20.54
CA VAL A 221 -14.22 6.59 -20.43
C VAL A 221 -15.13 6.77 -19.23
N GLU A 222 -16.02 5.81 -18.94
CA GLU A 222 -16.84 5.82 -17.73
C GLU A 222 -16.00 5.83 -16.44
N ARG A 223 -14.92 5.04 -16.42
CA ARG A 223 -14.02 4.96 -15.27
C ARG A 223 -13.17 6.22 -15.11
N LEU A 224 -12.68 6.80 -16.20
CA LEU A 224 -12.02 8.10 -16.20
C LEU A 224 -12.94 9.18 -15.64
N GLU A 225 -14.19 9.24 -16.10
CA GLU A 225 -15.15 10.22 -15.61
C GLU A 225 -15.47 10.03 -14.14
N ALA A 226 -15.61 8.78 -13.66
CA ALA A 226 -15.85 8.49 -12.25
C ALA A 226 -14.68 8.96 -11.36
N MET A 227 -13.44 8.62 -11.74
CA MET A 227 -12.23 9.08 -11.07
C MET A 227 -12.14 10.61 -11.07
N ALA A 228 -12.28 11.23 -12.24
CA ALA A 228 -12.15 12.67 -12.41
C ALA A 228 -13.22 13.45 -11.65
N SER A 229 -14.46 12.94 -11.65
CA SER A 229 -15.56 13.54 -10.87
C SER A 229 -15.26 13.50 -9.38
N LEU A 230 -14.78 12.36 -8.86
CA LEU A 230 -14.40 12.23 -7.46
C LEU A 230 -13.28 13.22 -7.09
N CYS A 231 -12.24 13.33 -7.92
CA CYS A 231 -11.13 14.26 -7.71
C CYS A 231 -11.58 15.72 -7.72
N ALA A 232 -12.39 16.12 -8.72
CA ALA A 232 -12.91 17.47 -8.82
C ALA A 232 -13.78 17.86 -7.61
N GLN A 233 -14.63 16.94 -7.14
CA GLN A 233 -15.52 17.16 -5.99
C GLN A 233 -14.77 17.27 -4.66
N ASN A 234 -13.66 16.54 -4.51
CA ASN A 234 -12.92 16.46 -3.25
C ASN A 234 -11.59 17.23 -3.27
N GLY A 235 -11.30 17.99 -4.32
CA GLY A 235 -10.08 18.79 -4.43
C GLY A 235 -8.79 17.94 -4.48
N MET A 236 -8.86 16.72 -5.02
CA MET A 236 -7.73 15.79 -5.04
C MET A 236 -6.97 15.85 -6.37
N ARG A 237 -5.67 15.57 -6.30
CA ARG A 237 -4.88 15.29 -7.50
C ARG A 237 -5.08 13.86 -7.99
N PHE A 238 -4.73 13.63 -9.25
CA PHE A 238 -4.73 12.30 -9.88
C PHE A 238 -3.56 12.16 -10.84
N TYR A 239 -3.24 10.93 -11.25
CA TYR A 239 -2.11 10.65 -12.13
C TYR A 239 -2.29 9.30 -12.85
N PHE A 240 -1.43 9.05 -13.83
CA PHE A 240 -1.35 7.79 -14.57
C PHE A 240 0.00 7.11 -14.28
N LEU A 241 0.04 5.77 -14.31
CA LEU A 241 1.24 4.96 -14.00
C LEU A 241 1.28 3.62 -14.74
#